data_AF-A0A2D5X432-F1
#
_entry.id   AF-A0A2D5X432-F1
#
_cell.length_a   1.000
_cell.length_b   1.000
_cell.length_c   1.000
_cell.angle_alpha   90.00
_cell.angle_beta   90.00
_cell.angle_gamma   90.00
#
_symmetry.space_group_name_H-M   'P 1'
#
loop_
_entity.id
_entity.type
_entity.pdbx_description
1 polymer ?
#
loop_
_entity_poly.entity_id
_entity_poly.type
_entity_poly.pdbx_seq_one_letter_code
_entity_poly.pdbx_strand_id
1 'polypeptide(L)'
;MLTMTTSTSTNHNFASALTERQLEASFANIDWHAPWLYHLSQLDYLSKTISSLSRSSDNQANLDRRIDDNQQTASIAKVLNQALTQQGAADTQSLPRTKPSADNYPHTLQFVPQDTLPEGQGYEQFIGTTGKIPTRDNLHDLFNGSIWLTFPKTKAMLNYHHMLEIAKQGISERRGRVRDTITVFDENGAILVTSDTSIGEALIDFDWQNSLVKPRKYWDKMDNPSKDAKAAVYIFGHALLEQLIAPRKPLCAHSVVIHVSQDFFALSKLERISYLDDKLSEYMNDLLAQSGVTPRQLAPLPILGVPYFWSDNSEVSFYEDTFVFRSGRHRPKGR
;
A
#
# COMPACT_ATOMS: atom_id res chain seq x y z
N MET A 1 -57.96 -22.68 -3.41
CA MET A 1 -57.53 -23.00 -2.03
C MET A 1 -56.32 -23.92 -2.14
N LEU A 2 -55.12 -23.33 -2.10
CA LEU A 2 -53.84 -24.04 -2.16
C LEU A 2 -53.02 -23.54 -0.97
N THR A 3 -52.88 -24.39 0.04
CA THR A 3 -51.99 -24.19 1.19
C THR A 3 -50.88 -25.22 1.09
N MET A 4 -49.69 -24.76 0.73
CA MET A 4 -48.43 -25.48 0.86
C MET A 4 -47.45 -24.51 1.52
N THR A 5 -47.32 -24.62 2.85
CA THR A 5 -46.24 -24.01 3.62
C THR A 5 -45.10 -25.00 3.69
N THR A 6 -43.98 -24.69 3.03
CA THR A 6 -42.69 -25.34 3.29
C THR A 6 -41.69 -24.28 3.72
N SER A 7 -41.32 -24.36 5.00
CA SER A 7 -40.28 -23.60 5.67
C SER A 7 -38.90 -23.99 5.15
N THR A 8 -38.13 -23.03 4.67
CA THR A 8 -36.68 -23.17 4.42
C THR A 8 -35.94 -22.08 5.20
N SER A 9 -35.52 -22.42 6.42
CA SER A 9 -34.57 -21.65 7.21
C SER A 9 -33.38 -22.55 7.52
N THR A 10 -32.36 -22.55 6.66
CA THR A 10 -31.02 -23.13 6.91
C THR A 10 -30.18 -22.89 5.66
N ASN A 11 -29.60 -21.70 5.49
CA ASN A 11 -28.49 -21.51 4.54
C ASN A 11 -27.63 -20.24 4.75
N HIS A 12 -27.71 -19.54 5.89
CA HIS A 12 -26.86 -18.37 6.13
C HIS A 12 -25.57 -18.64 6.93
N ASN A 13 -25.40 -19.81 7.56
CA ASN A 13 -24.23 -20.09 8.43
C ASN A 13 -23.05 -20.83 7.77
N PHE A 14 -23.19 -21.34 6.54
CA PHE A 14 -22.09 -22.04 5.87
C PHE A 14 -21.22 -21.13 4.98
N ALA A 15 -21.74 -19.98 4.55
CA ALA A 15 -21.00 -19.05 3.70
C ALA A 15 -19.98 -18.21 4.47
N SER A 16 -20.24 -17.82 5.73
CA SER A 16 -19.30 -17.02 6.54
C SER A 16 -18.08 -17.83 7.00
N ALA A 17 -18.29 -19.10 7.37
CA ALA A 17 -17.24 -20.00 7.84
C ALA A 17 -16.30 -20.51 6.73
N LEU A 18 -16.67 -20.33 5.45
CA LEU A 18 -15.82 -20.60 4.29
C LEU A 18 -14.96 -19.38 3.93
N THR A 19 -15.44 -18.15 4.16
CA THR A 19 -14.66 -16.92 3.99
C THR A 19 -13.61 -16.73 5.09
N GLU A 20 -13.89 -17.05 6.35
CA GLU A 20 -12.91 -16.99 7.45
C GLU A 20 -11.74 -17.98 7.24
N ARG A 21 -12.03 -19.22 6.82
CA ARG A 21 -10.99 -20.24 6.59
C ARG A 21 -10.04 -19.95 5.42
N GLN A 22 -10.46 -19.15 4.43
CA GLN A 22 -9.57 -18.73 3.35
C GLN A 22 -8.68 -17.53 3.75
N LEU A 23 -9.15 -16.71 4.69
CA LEU A 23 -8.41 -15.54 5.19
C LEU A 23 -7.18 -15.98 6.02
N GLU A 24 -7.32 -16.99 6.86
CA GLU A 24 -6.26 -17.48 7.77
C GLU A 24 -5.04 -18.07 7.03
N ALA A 25 -5.26 -18.81 5.94
CA ALA A 25 -4.16 -19.38 5.15
C ALA A 25 -3.35 -18.30 4.40
N SER A 26 -3.98 -17.17 4.09
CA SER A 26 -3.34 -16.13 3.26
C SER A 26 -2.26 -15.34 4.03
N PHE A 27 -2.46 -15.12 5.34
CA PHE A 27 -1.47 -14.45 6.20
C PHE A 27 -0.25 -15.33 6.51
N ALA A 28 -0.44 -16.66 6.57
CA ALA A 28 0.66 -17.60 6.79
C ALA A 28 1.67 -17.62 5.63
N ASN A 29 1.26 -17.20 4.43
CA ASN A 29 2.12 -17.16 3.24
C ASN A 29 2.99 -15.90 3.15
N ILE A 30 2.86 -14.95 4.07
CA ILE A 30 3.66 -13.73 4.06
C ILE A 30 5.10 -14.07 4.45
N ASP A 31 6.03 -13.94 3.49
CA ASP A 31 7.45 -13.86 3.81
C ASP A 31 7.78 -12.47 4.36
N TRP A 32 7.78 -12.33 5.68
CA TRP A 32 8.09 -11.09 6.37
C TRP A 32 9.55 -10.60 6.19
N HIS A 33 10.42 -11.43 5.61
CA HIS A 33 11.81 -11.04 5.26
C HIS A 33 11.93 -10.59 3.80
N ALA A 34 10.83 -10.54 3.06
CA ALA A 34 10.84 -10.09 1.69
C ALA A 34 11.28 -8.61 1.60
N PRO A 35 12.20 -8.27 0.67
CA PRO A 35 12.87 -6.97 0.64
C PRO A 35 11.92 -5.78 0.47
N TRP A 36 10.79 -5.99 -0.21
CA TRP A 36 9.78 -4.96 -0.42
C TRP A 36 8.98 -4.60 0.84
N LEU A 37 9.03 -5.41 1.91
CA LEU A 37 8.32 -5.13 3.17
C LEU A 37 9.15 -4.32 4.17
N TYR A 38 10.48 -4.28 4.03
CA TYR A 38 11.37 -3.66 5.03
C TYR A 38 11.13 -2.19 5.29
N HIS A 39 10.48 -1.48 4.37
CA HIS A 39 10.14 -0.08 4.57
C HIS A 39 8.92 0.13 5.49
N LEU A 40 8.07 -0.88 5.67
CA LEU A 40 6.85 -0.74 6.48
C LEU A 40 7.18 -0.35 7.92
N SER A 41 6.49 0.66 8.40
CA SER A 41 6.49 1.02 9.82
C SER A 41 5.88 -0.13 10.63
N GLN A 42 6.42 -0.38 11.82
CA GLN A 42 5.93 -1.43 12.72
C GLN A 42 6.03 -2.87 12.15
N LEU A 43 6.85 -3.12 11.13
CA LEU A 43 7.04 -4.45 10.51
C LEU A 43 7.33 -5.55 11.55
N ASP A 44 8.19 -5.28 12.52
CA ASP A 44 8.54 -6.26 13.57
C ASP A 44 7.33 -6.62 14.45
N TYR A 45 6.50 -5.64 14.77
CA TYR A 45 5.29 -5.86 15.56
C TYR A 45 4.22 -6.60 14.73
N LEU A 46 4.00 -6.17 13.48
CA LEU A 46 3.02 -6.77 12.57
C LEU A 46 3.38 -8.21 12.25
N SER A 47 4.64 -8.48 11.89
CA SER A 47 5.11 -9.83 11.57
C SER A 47 4.92 -10.81 12.73
N LYS A 48 5.31 -10.42 13.96
CA LYS A 48 5.14 -11.25 15.16
C LYS A 48 3.67 -11.50 15.48
N THR A 49 2.86 -10.44 15.45
CA THR A 49 1.45 -10.51 15.85
C THR A 49 0.63 -11.32 14.84
N ILE A 50 0.74 -11.01 13.55
CA ILE A 50 0.01 -11.72 12.49
C ILE A 50 0.44 -13.18 12.38
N SER A 51 1.74 -13.48 12.52
CA SER A 51 2.23 -14.88 12.56
C SER A 51 1.68 -15.66 13.76
N SER A 52 1.56 -15.01 14.93
CA SER A 52 1.00 -15.62 16.14
C SER A 52 -0.50 -15.91 15.99
N LEU A 53 -1.25 -14.98 15.40
CA LEU A 53 -2.67 -15.15 15.12
C LEU A 53 -2.91 -16.31 14.13
N SER A 54 -2.14 -16.35 13.04
CA SER A 54 -2.26 -17.41 12.02
C SER A 54 -2.02 -18.81 12.61
N ARG A 55 -1.02 -18.97 13.49
CA ARG A 55 -0.72 -20.25 14.18
C ARG A 55 -1.78 -20.66 15.22
N SER A 56 -2.42 -19.69 15.86
CA SER A 56 -3.43 -19.96 16.90
C SER A 56 -4.73 -20.45 16.27
N SER A 57 -5.10 -19.90 15.10
CA SER A 57 -6.20 -20.39 14.27
C SER A 57 -6.01 -21.83 13.80
N ASP A 58 -4.80 -22.19 13.32
CA ASP A 58 -4.49 -23.57 12.89
C ASP A 58 -4.68 -24.61 14.02
N ASN A 59 -4.38 -24.23 15.27
CA ASN A 59 -4.55 -25.08 16.43
C ASN A 59 -6.02 -25.18 16.89
N GLN A 60 -6.82 -24.11 16.74
CA GLN A 60 -8.25 -24.12 17.05
C GLN A 60 -9.06 -24.90 16.01
N ALA A 61 -8.64 -24.91 14.73
CA ALA A 61 -9.27 -25.73 13.69
C ALA A 61 -9.14 -27.25 13.93
N ASN A 62 -8.24 -27.68 14.82
CA ASN A 62 -8.04 -29.08 15.22
C ASN A 62 -8.76 -29.50 16.51
N LEU A 63 -9.39 -28.57 17.24
CA LEU A 63 -10.16 -28.87 18.45
C LEU A 63 -11.64 -28.47 18.25
N ASP A 64 -12.46 -29.48 18.00
CA ASP A 64 -13.86 -29.40 17.58
C ASP A 64 -14.77 -28.53 18.49
N ARG A 65 -15.84 -27.98 17.89
CA ARG A 65 -17.13 -27.60 18.48
C ARG A 65 -17.11 -27.21 19.97
N ARG A 66 -17.02 -25.91 20.25
CA ARG A 66 -17.69 -25.27 21.41
C ARG A 66 -17.77 -23.77 21.17
N ILE A 67 -19.02 -23.29 21.09
CA ILE A 67 -19.37 -21.88 21.08
C ILE A 67 -19.07 -21.36 22.49
N ASP A 68 -18.09 -20.47 22.60
CA ASP A 68 -17.87 -19.64 23.78
C ASP A 68 -17.92 -18.17 23.31
N ASP A 69 -19.05 -17.51 23.56
CA ASP A 69 -19.42 -16.15 23.12
C ASP A 69 -18.60 -15.02 23.80
N ASN A 70 -17.36 -15.30 24.22
CA ASN A 70 -16.53 -14.32 24.92
C ASN A 70 -15.06 -14.28 24.48
N GLN A 71 -14.74 -14.93 23.36
CA GLN A 71 -13.42 -14.81 22.73
C GLN A 71 -13.46 -13.61 21.78
N GLN A 72 -12.99 -12.45 22.24
CA GLN A 72 -12.73 -11.29 21.38
C GLN A 72 -11.88 -11.74 20.19
N THR A 73 -12.51 -11.95 19.04
CA THR A 73 -11.81 -12.24 17.78
C THR A 73 -10.78 -11.13 17.55
N ALA A 74 -9.54 -11.56 17.34
CA ALA A 74 -8.46 -10.65 16.99
C ALA A 74 -8.73 -10.15 15.58
N SER A 75 -9.01 -8.86 15.44
CA SER A 75 -9.22 -8.22 14.13
C SER A 75 -8.00 -7.42 13.73
N ILE A 76 -7.79 -7.27 12.42
CA ILE A 76 -6.71 -6.49 11.84
C ILE A 76 -6.81 -5.03 12.28
N ALA A 77 -8.02 -4.49 12.42
CA ALA A 77 -8.24 -3.16 12.98
C ALA A 77 -7.63 -3.00 14.39
N LYS A 78 -7.75 -4.01 15.26
CA LYS A 78 -7.15 -3.97 16.62
C LYS A 78 -5.62 -4.00 16.54
N VAL A 79 -5.06 -4.88 15.72
CA VAL A 79 -3.60 -5.00 15.51
C VAL A 79 -3.03 -3.67 15.01
N LEU A 80 -3.65 -3.07 13.99
CA LEU A 80 -3.21 -1.80 13.43
C LEU A 80 -3.33 -0.63 14.41
N ASN A 81 -4.38 -0.57 15.24
CA ASN A 81 -4.50 0.46 16.28
C ASN A 81 -3.42 0.32 17.36
N GLN A 82 -3.03 -0.91 17.71
CA GLN A 82 -1.94 -1.14 18.65
C GLN A 82 -0.59 -0.73 18.05
N ALA A 83 -0.35 -1.05 16.78
CA ALA A 83 0.83 -0.58 16.04
C ALA A 83 0.89 0.95 16.00
N LEU A 84 -0.24 1.60 15.70
CA LEU A 84 -0.40 3.06 15.69
C LEU A 84 -0.06 3.70 17.05
N THR A 85 -0.52 3.08 18.14
CA THR A 85 -0.26 3.56 19.51
C THR A 85 1.23 3.41 19.88
N GLN A 86 1.87 2.29 19.52
CA GLN A 86 3.31 2.09 19.75
C GLN A 86 4.16 3.10 18.99
N GLN A 87 3.78 3.43 17.75
CA GLN A 87 4.45 4.45 16.95
C GLN A 87 4.34 5.85 17.59
N GLY A 88 3.14 6.26 18.00
CA GLY A 88 2.94 7.55 18.67
C GLY A 88 3.71 7.68 19.99
N ALA A 89 3.87 6.59 20.74
CA ALA A 89 4.66 6.57 21.97
C ALA A 89 6.18 6.68 21.71
N ALA A 90 6.68 6.10 20.62
CA ALA A 90 8.09 6.10 20.28
C ALA A 90 8.58 7.44 19.68
N ASP A 91 7.75 8.09 18.86
CA ASP A 91 8.17 9.28 18.09
C ASP A 91 7.99 10.61 18.84
N THR A 92 7.40 10.62 20.04
CA THR A 92 6.98 11.85 20.75
C THR A 92 6.09 12.79 19.91
N GLN A 93 5.59 12.30 18.76
CA GLN A 93 4.72 13.02 17.84
C GLN A 93 3.26 12.65 18.09
N SER A 94 2.35 13.60 17.84
CA SER A 94 0.92 13.34 17.89
C SER A 94 0.53 12.27 16.85
N LEU A 95 -0.46 11.43 17.20
CA LEU A 95 -1.04 10.48 16.27
C LEU A 95 -1.40 11.14 14.92
N PRO A 96 -1.16 10.45 13.79
CA PRO A 96 -1.47 10.98 12.48
C PRO A 96 -2.96 11.34 12.35
N ARG A 97 -3.23 12.33 11.50
CA ARG A 97 -4.55 12.95 11.35
C ARG A 97 -4.94 13.08 9.88
N THR A 98 -6.24 13.18 9.62
CA THR A 98 -6.76 13.56 8.30
C THR A 98 -6.38 14.99 7.94
N LYS A 99 -6.35 15.30 6.64
CA LYS A 99 -6.22 16.68 6.15
C LYS A 99 -7.63 17.31 6.05
N PRO A 100 -7.88 18.48 6.64
CA PRO A 100 -9.23 19.06 6.69
C PRO A 100 -9.78 19.39 5.30
N SER A 101 -11.01 18.96 4.99
CA SER A 101 -11.72 19.27 3.72
C SER A 101 -13.15 19.78 3.92
N ALA A 102 -13.93 19.12 4.79
CA ALA A 102 -15.35 19.41 5.00
C ALA A 102 -15.60 20.26 6.26
N ASP A 103 -15.16 19.76 7.42
CA ASP A 103 -15.48 20.37 8.73
C ASP A 103 -14.38 21.32 9.24
N ASN A 104 -13.35 21.58 8.43
CA ASN A 104 -12.15 22.37 8.79
C ASN A 104 -11.37 21.88 10.04
N TYR A 105 -11.66 20.69 10.56
CA TYR A 105 -10.90 20.08 11.66
C TYR A 105 -10.17 18.80 11.22
N PRO A 106 -8.90 18.61 11.63
CA PRO A 106 -8.21 17.35 11.41
C PRO A 106 -8.68 16.30 12.43
N HIS A 107 -8.99 15.09 11.97
CA HIS A 107 -9.41 13.98 12.83
C HIS A 107 -8.25 13.02 13.07
N THR A 108 -8.08 12.56 14.30
CA THR A 108 -7.07 11.53 14.61
C THR A 108 -7.44 10.22 13.93
N LEU A 109 -6.47 9.59 13.26
CA LEU A 109 -6.71 8.35 12.56
C LEU A 109 -6.97 7.19 13.53
N GLN A 110 -7.94 6.35 13.20
CA GLN A 110 -8.28 5.14 13.94
C GLN A 110 -8.77 4.06 12.98
N PHE A 111 -8.26 2.83 13.11
CA PHE A 111 -8.80 1.71 12.35
C PHE A 111 -10.07 1.19 13.01
N VAL A 112 -11.13 0.95 12.25
CA VAL A 112 -12.41 0.45 12.78
C VAL A 112 -12.89 -0.74 11.95
N PRO A 113 -13.70 -1.64 12.53
CA PRO A 113 -14.31 -2.72 11.75
C PRO A 113 -15.11 -2.18 10.55
N GLN A 114 -15.12 -2.94 9.45
CA GLN A 114 -15.76 -2.54 8.19
C GLN A 114 -17.27 -2.22 8.33
N ASP A 115 -17.98 -2.85 9.27
CA ASP A 115 -19.40 -2.61 9.55
C ASP A 115 -19.68 -1.25 10.20
N THR A 116 -18.65 -0.54 10.64
CA THR A 116 -18.76 0.84 11.14
C THR A 116 -18.99 1.84 10.00
N LEU A 117 -18.66 1.47 8.75
CA LEU A 117 -18.98 2.27 7.57
C LEU A 117 -20.49 2.18 7.26
N PRO A 118 -21.24 3.29 7.34
CA PRO A 118 -22.68 3.27 7.04
C PRO A 118 -22.97 2.85 5.61
N GLU A 119 -24.06 2.12 5.42
CA GLU A 119 -24.53 1.73 4.08
C GLU A 119 -24.75 2.97 3.20
N GLY A 120 -24.25 2.92 1.97
CA GLY A 120 -24.34 4.03 1.02
C GLY A 120 -23.33 5.17 1.22
N GLN A 121 -22.55 5.17 2.30
CA GLN A 121 -21.47 6.15 2.49
C GLN A 121 -20.19 5.73 1.77
N GLY A 122 -19.56 6.67 1.06
CA GLY A 122 -18.28 6.41 0.40
C GLY A 122 -17.13 6.23 1.40
N TYR A 123 -16.28 5.23 1.18
CA TYR A 123 -15.11 4.92 2.01
C TYR A 123 -14.21 6.15 2.26
N GLU A 124 -13.81 6.85 1.20
CA GLU A 124 -12.97 8.06 1.32
C GLU A 124 -13.67 9.18 2.08
N GLN A 125 -14.98 9.30 1.93
CA GLN A 125 -15.78 10.31 2.62
C GLN A 125 -15.83 10.05 4.11
N PHE A 126 -16.05 8.79 4.48
CA PHE A 126 -16.07 8.38 5.88
C PHE A 126 -14.73 8.63 6.57
N ILE A 127 -13.61 8.30 5.92
CA ILE A 127 -12.28 8.62 6.46
C ILE A 127 -12.12 10.13 6.62
N GLY A 128 -12.39 10.91 5.57
CA GLY A 128 -12.17 12.35 5.56
C GLY A 128 -12.93 13.11 6.65
N THR A 129 -14.16 12.68 6.98
CA THR A 129 -15.03 13.35 7.96
C THR A 129 -14.96 12.77 9.38
N THR A 130 -14.36 11.60 9.58
CA THR A 130 -14.35 10.96 10.92
C THR A 130 -12.96 10.59 11.41
N GLY A 131 -11.96 10.48 10.53
CA GLY A 131 -10.66 9.88 10.81
C GLY A 131 -10.70 8.36 10.98
N LYS A 132 -11.86 7.72 10.84
CA LYS A 132 -11.99 6.27 10.99
C LYS A 132 -11.75 5.57 9.66
N ILE A 133 -10.88 4.57 9.67
CA ILE A 133 -10.49 3.78 8.51
C ILE A 133 -11.21 2.42 8.59
N PRO A 134 -12.28 2.18 7.80
CA PRO A 134 -12.95 0.89 7.75
C PRO A 134 -11.96 -0.19 7.31
N THR A 135 -11.86 -1.25 8.11
CA THR A 135 -10.83 -2.29 7.96
C THR A 135 -11.49 -3.66 8.06
N ARG A 136 -11.30 -4.48 7.04
CA ARG A 136 -11.69 -5.89 6.97
C ARG A 136 -10.53 -6.77 7.43
N ASP A 137 -10.84 -7.99 7.81
CA ASP A 137 -9.84 -8.96 8.23
C ASP A 137 -9.24 -9.69 7.02
N ASN A 138 -8.59 -8.97 6.09
CA ASN A 138 -7.92 -9.52 4.90
C ASN A 138 -6.52 -8.91 4.64
N LEU A 139 -5.76 -9.53 3.73
CA LEU A 139 -4.40 -9.08 3.35
C LEU A 139 -4.40 -7.66 2.79
N HIS A 140 -5.38 -7.35 1.96
CA HIS A 140 -5.53 -6.05 1.33
C HIS A 140 -5.59 -4.92 2.37
N ASP A 141 -6.44 -5.05 3.38
CA ASP A 141 -6.64 -4.05 4.42
C ASP A 141 -5.51 -4.08 5.47
N LEU A 142 -4.84 -5.22 5.69
CA LEU A 142 -3.59 -5.27 6.45
C LEU A 142 -2.51 -4.40 5.79
N PHE A 143 -2.29 -4.55 4.48
CA PHE A 143 -1.31 -3.74 3.78
C PHE A 143 -1.75 -2.30 3.61
N ASN A 144 -3.04 -2.02 3.34
CA ASN A 144 -3.57 -0.66 3.31
C ASN A 144 -3.32 0.04 4.64
N GLY A 145 -3.62 -0.63 5.76
CA GLY A 145 -3.33 -0.13 7.10
C GLY A 145 -1.85 0.07 7.37
N SER A 146 -1.00 -0.86 6.92
CA SER A 146 0.46 -0.74 7.04
C SER A 146 1.00 0.48 6.26
N ILE A 147 0.42 0.79 5.09
CA ILE A 147 0.74 1.99 4.33
C ILE A 147 0.22 3.25 5.01
N TRP A 148 -0.96 3.22 5.64
CA TRP A 148 -1.44 4.34 6.48
C TRP A 148 -0.49 4.63 7.66
N LEU A 149 0.11 3.62 8.27
CA LEU A 149 1.11 3.77 9.33
C LEU A 149 2.46 4.30 8.81
N THR A 150 2.81 3.93 7.58
CA THR A 150 4.11 4.26 6.97
C THR A 150 4.11 5.63 6.30
N PHE A 151 3.02 6.00 5.61
CA PHE A 151 2.87 7.25 4.86
C PHE A 151 1.57 8.00 5.22
N PRO A 152 1.34 8.33 6.50
CA PRO A 152 0.10 8.94 6.95
C PRO A 152 -0.20 10.30 6.31
N LYS A 153 0.82 11.15 6.10
CA LYS A 153 0.63 12.49 5.51
C LYS A 153 0.20 12.38 4.06
N THR A 154 0.86 11.52 3.30
CA THR A 154 0.52 11.25 1.90
C THR A 154 -0.89 10.67 1.79
N LYS A 155 -1.22 9.61 2.54
CA LYS A 155 -2.57 9.01 2.52
C LYS A 155 -3.66 10.02 2.88
N ALA A 156 -3.44 10.84 3.91
CA ALA A 156 -4.38 11.91 4.29
C ALA A 156 -4.53 12.98 3.19
N MET A 157 -3.45 13.32 2.49
CA MET A 157 -3.46 14.26 1.36
C MET A 157 -4.21 13.67 0.15
N LEU A 158 -4.00 12.39 -0.18
CA LEU A 158 -4.73 11.70 -1.25
C LEU A 158 -6.24 11.64 -0.94
N ASN A 159 -6.62 11.30 0.29
CA ASN A 159 -8.01 11.32 0.74
C ASN A 159 -8.63 12.72 0.64
N TYR A 160 -7.88 13.78 0.97
CA TYR A 160 -8.31 15.16 0.78
C TYR A 160 -8.63 15.49 -0.68
N HIS A 161 -7.79 15.08 -1.64
CA HIS A 161 -8.08 15.28 -3.06
C HIS A 161 -9.28 14.43 -3.54
N HIS A 162 -9.47 13.23 -2.99
CA HIS A 162 -10.72 12.48 -3.19
C HIS A 162 -11.94 13.28 -2.73
N MET A 163 -11.87 13.93 -1.56
CA MET A 163 -12.94 14.77 -1.04
C MET A 163 -13.24 15.98 -1.92
N LEU A 164 -12.22 16.70 -2.38
CA LEU A 164 -12.41 17.81 -3.29
C LEU A 164 -13.12 17.38 -4.59
N GLU A 165 -12.75 16.24 -5.15
CA GLU A 165 -13.36 15.76 -6.40
C GLU A 165 -14.79 15.25 -6.19
N ILE A 166 -15.07 14.57 -5.06
CA ILE A 166 -16.43 14.14 -4.71
C ILE A 166 -17.35 15.36 -4.52
N ALA A 167 -16.86 16.41 -3.86
CA ALA A 167 -17.62 17.66 -3.69
C ALA A 167 -17.90 18.37 -5.02
N LYS A 168 -16.97 18.34 -5.98
CA LYS A 168 -17.15 18.96 -7.31
C LYS A 168 -18.08 18.18 -8.24
N GLN A 169 -17.99 16.84 -8.23
CA GLN A 169 -18.64 15.99 -9.25
C GLN A 169 -20.08 15.61 -8.89
N GLY A 170 -20.50 15.78 -7.63
CA GLY A 170 -21.75 15.19 -7.14
C GLY A 170 -21.75 13.65 -7.28
N ILE A 171 -22.92 13.01 -7.21
CA ILE A 171 -23.07 11.55 -7.42
C ILE A 171 -23.02 11.24 -8.93
N SER A 172 -21.90 11.55 -9.60
CA SER A 172 -21.62 11.05 -10.95
C SER A 172 -20.82 9.76 -10.86
N GLU A 173 -21.24 8.71 -11.58
CA GLU A 173 -20.62 7.38 -11.50
C GLU A 173 -19.18 7.32 -12.06
N ARG A 174 -18.77 8.30 -12.87
CA ARG A 174 -17.43 8.30 -13.48
C ARG A 174 -16.43 9.06 -12.63
N ARG A 175 -15.45 8.33 -12.10
CA ARG A 175 -14.25 8.89 -11.46
C ARG A 175 -13.52 9.82 -12.45
N GLY A 176 -13.23 11.05 -12.01
CA GLY A 176 -12.39 11.98 -12.75
C GLY A 176 -10.92 11.57 -12.72
N ARG A 177 -10.11 12.15 -13.62
CA ARG A 177 -8.69 11.79 -13.80
C ARG A 177 -7.83 11.93 -12.54
N VAL A 178 -8.15 12.90 -11.68
CA VAL A 178 -7.52 13.06 -10.36
C VAL A 178 -7.75 11.79 -9.52
N ARG A 179 -9.01 11.36 -9.37
CA ARG A 179 -9.36 10.16 -8.61
C ARG A 179 -8.76 8.90 -9.23
N ASP A 180 -8.73 8.79 -10.56
CA ASP A 180 -8.07 7.66 -11.24
C ASP A 180 -6.56 7.63 -10.95
N THR A 181 -5.90 8.78 -10.97
CA THR A 181 -4.46 8.88 -10.67
C THR A 181 -4.18 8.49 -9.22
N ILE A 182 -5.01 8.97 -8.28
CA ILE A 182 -4.92 8.57 -6.88
C ILE A 182 -5.12 7.07 -6.73
N THR A 183 -6.20 6.51 -7.28
CA THR A 183 -6.49 5.07 -7.18
C THR A 183 -5.36 4.23 -7.75
N VAL A 184 -4.82 4.57 -8.93
CA VAL A 184 -3.72 3.82 -9.53
C VAL A 184 -2.46 3.85 -8.65
N PHE A 185 -2.13 5.01 -8.08
CA PHE A 185 -0.99 5.13 -7.18
C PHE A 185 -1.23 4.45 -5.83
N ASP A 186 -2.42 4.58 -5.25
CA ASP A 186 -2.75 4.00 -3.94
C ASP A 186 -2.75 2.46 -3.97
N GLU A 187 -3.17 1.87 -5.08
CA GLU A 187 -3.23 0.43 -5.29
C GLU A 187 -1.89 -0.17 -5.75
N ASN A 188 -1.22 0.49 -6.70
CA ASN A 188 -0.05 -0.06 -7.40
C ASN A 188 1.16 0.88 -7.44
N GLY A 189 1.23 1.86 -6.54
CA GLY A 189 2.28 2.88 -6.52
C GLY A 189 3.61 2.40 -5.95
N ALA A 190 4.68 3.05 -6.41
CA ALA A 190 6.01 2.93 -5.82
C ALA A 190 6.72 4.28 -5.85
N ILE A 191 7.72 4.43 -5.01
CA ILE A 191 8.53 5.65 -4.91
C ILE A 191 9.95 5.24 -5.24
N LEU A 192 10.43 5.63 -6.43
CA LEU A 192 11.87 5.59 -6.71
C LEU A 192 12.50 6.81 -6.06
N VAL A 193 13.42 6.58 -5.14
CA VAL A 193 14.21 7.62 -4.49
C VAL A 193 15.62 7.54 -5.02
N THR A 194 16.18 8.64 -5.53
CA THR A 194 17.54 8.63 -6.07
C THR A 194 18.32 9.92 -5.81
N SER A 195 19.60 9.78 -5.45
CA SER A 195 20.57 10.88 -5.42
C SER A 195 21.31 11.06 -6.74
N ASP A 196 21.20 10.10 -7.65
CA ASP A 196 21.71 10.16 -9.01
C ASP A 196 20.53 10.38 -9.97
N THR A 197 20.42 11.59 -10.52
CA THR A 197 19.28 11.97 -11.36
C THR A 197 19.16 11.08 -12.60
N SER A 198 20.29 10.59 -13.13
CA SER A 198 20.33 9.75 -14.33
C SER A 198 19.54 8.44 -14.19
N ILE A 199 19.45 7.88 -12.97
CA ILE A 199 18.67 6.67 -12.68
C ILE A 199 17.18 6.94 -12.84
N GLY A 200 16.71 8.09 -12.32
CA GLY A 200 15.32 8.50 -12.38
C GLY A 200 14.87 8.89 -13.79
N GLU A 201 15.71 9.65 -14.49
CA GLU A 201 15.50 10.01 -15.90
C GLU A 201 15.41 8.77 -16.78
N ALA A 202 16.34 7.81 -16.60
CA ALA A 202 16.31 6.54 -17.29
C ALA A 202 15.03 5.74 -17.03
N LEU A 203 14.49 5.75 -15.80
CA LEU A 203 13.22 5.07 -15.51
C LEU A 203 12.06 5.69 -16.30
N ILE A 204 11.96 7.02 -16.29
CA ILE A 204 10.91 7.76 -17.00
C ILE A 204 10.97 7.51 -18.51
N ASP A 205 12.19 7.40 -19.06
CA ASP A 205 12.42 7.16 -20.48
C ASP A 205 12.43 5.67 -20.87
N PHE A 206 12.04 4.77 -19.95
CA PHE A 206 11.97 3.31 -20.16
C PHE A 206 13.34 2.69 -20.49
N ASP A 207 14.43 3.33 -20.07
CA ASP A 207 15.78 2.83 -20.17
C ASP A 207 16.11 1.96 -18.96
N TRP A 208 15.65 0.71 -19.01
CA TRP A 208 15.83 -0.27 -17.94
C TRP A 208 17.30 -0.58 -17.66
N GLN A 209 18.16 -0.46 -18.67
CA GLN A 209 19.59 -0.73 -18.52
C GLN A 209 20.27 0.36 -17.69
N ASN A 210 19.97 1.64 -17.95
CA ASN A 210 20.52 2.75 -17.17
C ASN A 210 19.81 2.97 -15.83
N SER A 211 18.56 2.53 -15.67
CA SER A 211 17.81 2.66 -14.40
C SER A 211 18.02 1.48 -13.43
N LEU A 212 18.00 0.24 -13.90
CA LEU A 212 17.97 -0.95 -13.03
C LEU A 212 19.27 -1.76 -13.08
N VAL A 213 19.87 -1.92 -14.27
CA VAL A 213 20.96 -2.90 -14.48
C VAL A 213 22.34 -2.31 -14.19
N LYS A 214 22.78 -1.32 -14.97
CA LYS A 214 24.10 -0.69 -14.81
C LYS A 214 24.33 -0.08 -13.41
N PRO A 215 23.35 0.60 -12.79
CA PRO A 215 23.56 1.16 -11.46
C PRO A 215 23.38 0.13 -10.33
N ARG A 216 23.14 -1.17 -10.58
CA ARG A 216 22.80 -2.19 -9.56
C ARG A 216 23.63 -2.11 -8.27
N LYS A 217 24.94 -1.90 -8.36
CA LYS A 217 25.83 -1.79 -7.19
C LYS A 217 25.56 -0.56 -6.29
N TYR A 218 24.92 0.46 -6.84
CA TYR A 218 24.50 1.68 -6.15
C TYR A 218 23.06 1.60 -5.66
N TRP A 219 22.33 0.51 -5.93
CA TRP A 219 21.02 0.32 -5.34
C TRP A 219 21.15 -0.10 -3.88
N ASP A 220 20.23 0.38 -3.06
CA ASP A 220 20.18 0.06 -1.65
C ASP A 220 19.66 -1.37 -1.42
N LYS A 221 20.16 -2.00 -0.36
CA LYS A 221 19.66 -3.29 0.12
C LYS A 221 18.80 -3.02 1.34
N MET A 222 17.49 -3.21 1.22
CA MET A 222 16.55 -2.74 2.24
C MET A 222 16.69 -3.44 3.60
N ASP A 223 17.26 -4.66 3.62
CA ASP A 223 17.63 -5.43 4.81
C ASP A 223 18.94 -4.98 5.45
N ASN A 224 19.86 -4.43 4.65
CA ASN A 224 21.14 -3.92 5.09
C ASN A 224 21.51 -2.62 4.35
N PRO A 225 20.89 -1.49 4.74
CA PRO A 225 21.02 -0.25 4.00
C PRO A 225 22.45 0.29 3.98
N SER A 226 22.85 0.88 2.86
CA SER A 226 24.17 1.49 2.69
C SER A 226 24.08 2.99 2.51
N LYS A 227 24.98 3.74 3.17
CA LYS A 227 25.16 5.18 2.97
C LYS A 227 25.71 5.55 1.59
N ASP A 228 26.32 4.59 0.90
CA ASP A 228 26.89 4.76 -0.44
C ASP A 228 25.88 4.40 -1.55
N ALA A 229 24.69 3.92 -1.15
CA ALA A 229 23.59 3.73 -2.09
C ALA A 229 23.17 5.07 -2.71
N LYS A 230 22.67 5.01 -3.93
CA LYS A 230 22.18 6.16 -4.68
C LYS A 230 20.75 6.00 -5.14
N ALA A 231 20.17 4.79 -5.04
CA ALA A 231 18.79 4.52 -5.42
C ALA A 231 18.14 3.52 -4.46
N ALA A 232 16.87 3.72 -4.15
CA ALA A 232 16.03 2.78 -3.40
C ALA A 232 14.58 2.87 -3.88
N VAL A 233 13.80 1.81 -3.65
CA VAL A 233 12.36 1.79 -3.93
C VAL A 233 11.57 1.49 -2.68
N TYR A 234 10.52 2.28 -2.47
CA TYR A 234 9.56 2.13 -1.38
C TYR A 234 8.19 1.86 -2.00
N ILE A 235 7.47 0.84 -1.55
CA ILE A 235 6.16 0.51 -2.12
C ILE A 235 5.08 1.32 -1.41
N PHE A 236 4.22 1.97 -2.18
CA PHE A 236 3.06 2.68 -1.64
C PHE A 236 1.77 1.89 -1.92
N GLY A 237 1.73 1.20 -3.07
CA GLY A 237 0.61 0.41 -3.53
C GLY A 237 0.32 -0.76 -2.60
N HIS A 238 -0.79 -0.71 -1.87
CA HIS A 238 -1.14 -1.77 -0.93
C HIS A 238 -1.59 -3.07 -1.63
N ALA A 239 -2.30 -2.97 -2.76
CA ALA A 239 -2.58 -4.15 -3.59
C ALA A 239 -1.32 -4.70 -4.28
N LEU A 240 -0.33 -3.86 -4.58
CA LEU A 240 0.97 -4.34 -5.07
C LEU A 240 1.69 -5.18 -4.00
N LEU A 241 1.65 -4.78 -2.73
CA LEU A 241 2.17 -5.60 -1.62
C LEU A 241 1.45 -6.95 -1.51
N GLU A 242 0.13 -6.96 -1.64
CA GLU A 242 -0.67 -8.19 -1.68
C GLU A 242 -0.26 -9.11 -2.84
N GLN A 243 -0.11 -8.55 -4.05
CA GLN A 243 0.33 -9.30 -5.24
C GLN A 243 1.75 -9.85 -5.10
N LEU A 244 2.61 -9.19 -4.31
CA LEU A 244 3.98 -9.62 -4.07
C LEU A 244 4.11 -10.78 -3.08
N ILE A 245 3.02 -11.21 -2.41
CA ILE A 245 3.03 -12.47 -1.63
C ILE A 245 3.22 -13.68 -2.56
N ALA A 246 2.62 -13.64 -3.75
CA ALA A 246 2.79 -14.65 -4.79
C ALA A 246 3.25 -13.96 -6.09
N PRO A 247 4.52 -13.51 -6.14
CA PRO A 247 4.98 -12.58 -7.15
C PRO A 247 5.00 -13.23 -8.55
N ARG A 248 4.57 -12.45 -9.55
CA ARG A 248 4.64 -12.84 -10.98
C ARG A 248 5.56 -11.88 -11.73
N LYS A 249 6.41 -12.41 -12.63
CA LYS A 249 7.43 -11.63 -13.37
C LYS A 249 6.91 -10.29 -13.96
N PRO A 250 5.72 -10.22 -14.58
CA PRO A 250 5.23 -8.99 -15.21
C PRO A 250 4.57 -7.98 -14.25
N LEU A 251 4.80 -8.05 -12.94
CA LEU A 251 4.30 -7.03 -12.01
C LEU A 251 4.98 -5.69 -12.30
N CYS A 252 4.17 -4.63 -12.44
CA CYS A 252 4.63 -3.30 -12.78
C CYS A 252 3.92 -2.27 -11.89
N ALA A 253 4.71 -1.51 -11.15
CA ALA A 253 4.25 -0.42 -10.32
C ALA A 253 4.08 0.88 -11.14
N HIS A 254 3.27 1.79 -10.63
CA HIS A 254 3.09 3.15 -11.14
C HIS A 254 3.85 4.11 -10.23
N SER A 255 5.09 4.40 -10.59
CA SER A 255 6.03 5.06 -9.70
C SER A 255 6.09 6.56 -9.86
N VAL A 256 6.46 7.23 -8.78
CA VAL A 256 6.98 8.60 -8.80
C VAL A 256 8.49 8.55 -8.56
N VAL A 257 9.20 9.56 -9.08
CA VAL A 257 10.64 9.71 -8.86
C VAL A 257 10.87 10.90 -7.92
N ILE A 258 11.45 10.64 -6.76
CA ILE A 258 11.85 11.65 -5.78
C ILE A 258 13.37 11.77 -5.79
N HIS A 259 13.87 12.95 -6.15
CA HIS A 259 15.29 13.25 -6.08
C HIS A 259 15.68 13.73 -4.69
N VAL A 260 16.78 13.18 -4.17
CA VAL A 260 17.30 13.49 -2.83
C VAL A 260 18.78 13.82 -2.88
N SER A 261 19.32 14.44 -1.83
CA SER A 261 20.78 14.50 -1.66
C SER A 261 21.34 13.14 -1.24
N GLN A 262 22.65 12.95 -1.36
CA GLN A 262 23.31 11.72 -0.90
C GLN A 262 23.10 11.46 0.59
N ASP A 263 22.97 12.52 1.40
CA ASP A 263 22.79 12.43 2.85
C ASP A 263 21.53 11.67 3.26
N PHE A 264 20.52 11.59 2.38
CA PHE A 264 19.33 10.76 2.59
C PHE A 264 19.68 9.30 2.90
N PHE A 265 20.70 8.74 2.22
CA PHE A 265 21.10 7.36 2.44
C PHE A 265 21.88 7.15 3.74
N ALA A 266 22.31 8.21 4.42
CA ALA A 266 22.90 8.12 5.75
C ALA A 266 21.85 8.15 6.89
N LEU A 267 20.60 8.54 6.59
CA LEU A 267 19.51 8.60 7.56
C LEU A 267 19.09 7.20 8.04
N SER A 268 18.58 7.13 9.28
CA SER A 268 17.91 5.95 9.78
C SER A 268 16.63 5.65 9.00
N LYS A 269 16.14 4.41 9.05
CA LYS A 269 14.89 4.00 8.38
C LYS A 269 13.72 4.94 8.71
N LEU A 270 13.53 5.27 9.98
CA LEU A 270 12.43 6.12 10.42
C LEU A 270 12.55 7.55 9.85
N GLU A 271 13.74 8.13 9.87
CA GLU A 271 14.01 9.44 9.29
C GLU A 271 13.79 9.45 7.77
N ARG A 272 14.21 8.38 7.07
CA ARG A 272 13.94 8.20 5.63
C ARG A 272 12.45 8.17 5.34
N ILE A 273 11.67 7.38 6.08
CA ILE A 273 10.21 7.28 5.89
C ILE A 273 9.53 8.62 6.18
N SER A 274 9.88 9.29 7.28
CA SER A 274 9.34 10.62 7.62
C SER A 274 9.64 11.66 6.52
N TYR A 275 10.89 11.71 6.05
CA TYR A 275 11.30 12.56 4.94
C TYR A 275 10.50 12.26 3.66
N LEU A 276 10.35 10.97 3.33
CA LEU A 276 9.65 10.57 2.12
C LEU A 276 8.15 10.84 2.20
N ASP A 277 7.51 10.67 3.35
CA ASP A 277 6.09 10.96 3.50
C ASP A 277 5.81 12.46 3.30
N ASP A 278 6.69 13.34 3.80
CA ASP A 278 6.63 14.78 3.51
C ASP A 278 6.81 15.07 2.02
N LYS A 279 7.89 14.55 1.41
CA LYS A 279 8.20 14.81 0.00
C LYS A 279 7.20 14.22 -0.98
N LEU A 280 6.69 13.04 -0.69
CA LEU A 280 5.66 12.40 -1.50
C LEU A 280 4.34 13.15 -1.40
N SER A 281 3.94 13.56 -0.20
CA SER A 281 2.75 14.37 0.02
C SER A 281 2.82 15.70 -0.75
N GLU A 282 3.96 16.42 -0.69
CA GLU A 282 4.20 17.63 -1.48
C GLU A 282 4.10 17.34 -2.99
N TYR A 283 4.87 16.37 -3.49
CA TYR A 283 4.92 16.01 -4.91
C TYR A 283 3.55 15.65 -5.46
N MET A 284 2.83 14.76 -4.77
CA MET A 284 1.52 14.29 -5.22
C MET A 284 0.46 15.39 -5.12
N ASN A 285 0.53 16.27 -4.12
CA ASN A 285 -0.35 17.43 -4.05
C ASN A 285 -0.19 18.34 -5.28
N ASP A 286 1.06 18.61 -5.67
CA ASP A 286 1.37 19.45 -6.84
C ASP A 286 0.96 18.76 -8.15
N LEU A 287 1.19 17.45 -8.27
CA LEU A 287 0.75 16.66 -9.42
C LEU A 287 -0.78 16.69 -9.57
N LEU A 288 -1.52 16.45 -8.49
CA LEU A 288 -2.99 16.36 -8.51
C LEU A 288 -3.67 17.72 -8.68
N ALA A 289 -2.99 18.82 -8.33
CA ALA A 289 -3.47 20.18 -8.58
C ALA A 289 -3.42 20.58 -10.07
N GLN A 290 -2.70 19.84 -10.93
CA GLN A 290 -2.62 20.12 -12.36
C GLN A 290 -3.93 19.77 -13.08
N SER A 291 -4.43 20.69 -13.90
CA SER A 291 -5.67 20.50 -14.68
C SER A 291 -5.61 19.32 -15.66
N GLY A 292 -4.42 18.91 -16.07
CA GLY A 292 -4.17 17.82 -17.02
C GLY A 292 -3.75 16.50 -16.40
N VAL A 293 -3.86 16.33 -15.07
CA VAL A 293 -3.32 15.15 -14.39
C VAL A 293 -3.90 13.86 -14.96
N THR A 294 -3.05 12.85 -15.18
CA THR A 294 -3.48 11.50 -15.55
C THR A 294 -2.56 10.44 -14.94
N PRO A 295 -3.02 9.18 -14.81
CA PRO A 295 -2.16 8.07 -14.40
C PRO A 295 -0.92 7.86 -15.30
N ARG A 296 -0.92 8.40 -16.53
CA ARG A 296 0.20 8.27 -17.47
C ARG A 296 1.44 9.07 -17.05
N GLN A 297 1.31 9.99 -16.10
CA GLN A 297 2.44 10.73 -15.52
C GLN A 297 3.19 9.92 -14.46
N LEU A 298 2.62 8.81 -13.98
CA LEU A 298 3.31 7.85 -13.12
C LEU A 298 4.19 6.94 -13.99
N ALA A 299 5.48 6.89 -13.70
CA ALA A 299 6.46 6.14 -14.47
C ALA A 299 6.30 4.63 -14.21
N PRO A 300 6.18 3.78 -15.24
CA PRO A 300 6.09 2.34 -15.03
C PRO A 300 7.41 1.79 -14.49
N LEU A 301 7.33 0.96 -13.46
CA LEU A 301 8.48 0.29 -12.85
C LEU A 301 8.23 -1.22 -12.78
N PRO A 302 8.91 -2.06 -13.59
CA PRO A 302 8.87 -3.51 -13.42
C PRO A 302 9.41 -3.89 -12.02
N ILE A 303 8.52 -4.16 -11.08
CA ILE A 303 8.87 -4.14 -9.64
C ILE A 303 9.87 -5.24 -9.27
N LEU A 304 9.77 -6.41 -9.90
CA LEU A 304 10.72 -7.51 -9.71
C LEU A 304 12.04 -7.28 -10.45
N GLY A 305 12.14 -6.24 -11.28
CA GLY A 305 13.38 -5.76 -11.87
C GLY A 305 14.19 -4.83 -10.95
N VAL A 306 13.61 -4.35 -9.85
CA VAL A 306 14.31 -3.55 -8.85
C VAL A 306 15.46 -4.39 -8.25
N PRO A 307 16.72 -3.92 -8.31
CA PRO A 307 17.84 -4.63 -7.72
C PRO A 307 17.57 -5.11 -6.29
N TYR A 308 17.96 -6.37 -6.03
CA TYR A 308 17.80 -7.05 -4.75
C TYR A 308 16.35 -7.39 -4.33
N PHE A 309 15.33 -7.04 -5.12
CA PHE A 309 13.95 -7.44 -4.82
C PHE A 309 13.66 -8.90 -5.17
N TRP A 310 14.25 -9.42 -6.25
CA TRP A 310 13.97 -10.77 -6.74
C TRP A 310 15.27 -11.47 -7.08
N SER A 311 15.39 -12.77 -6.74
CA SER A 311 16.63 -13.53 -6.96
C SER A 311 17.02 -13.55 -8.43
N ASP A 312 16.08 -13.84 -9.33
CA ASP A 312 16.39 -14.05 -10.75
C ASP A 312 16.86 -12.76 -11.44
N ASN A 313 16.59 -11.60 -10.85
CA ASN A 313 17.04 -10.32 -11.41
C ASN A 313 18.54 -10.07 -11.22
N SER A 314 19.30 -11.00 -10.62
CA SER A 314 20.76 -10.99 -10.72
C SER A 314 21.25 -11.34 -12.11
N GLU A 315 20.46 -12.10 -12.87
CA GLU A 315 20.83 -12.59 -14.19
C GLU A 315 20.51 -11.54 -15.27
N VAL A 316 21.45 -11.33 -16.19
CA VAL A 316 21.26 -10.37 -17.31
C VAL A 316 20.04 -10.74 -18.16
N SER A 317 19.84 -12.04 -18.41
CA SER A 317 18.73 -12.58 -19.20
C SER A 317 17.35 -12.29 -18.60
N PHE A 318 17.26 -11.99 -17.31
CA PHE A 318 16.01 -11.56 -16.68
C PHE A 318 15.46 -10.29 -17.35
N TYR A 319 16.35 -9.35 -17.65
CA TYR A 319 16.05 -8.04 -18.24
C TYR A 319 15.92 -8.05 -19.77
N GLU A 320 16.25 -9.16 -20.43
CA GLU A 320 16.11 -9.33 -21.88
C GLU A 320 14.67 -9.68 -22.30
N ASP A 321 13.81 -10.00 -21.34
CA ASP A 321 12.40 -10.30 -21.56
C ASP A 321 11.61 -9.05 -21.97
N THR A 322 11.45 -8.88 -23.28
CA THR A 322 10.75 -7.73 -23.88
C THR A 322 9.26 -7.69 -23.57
N PHE A 323 8.64 -8.76 -23.05
CA PHE A 323 7.25 -8.71 -22.58
C PHE A 323 7.12 -7.90 -21.28
N VAL A 324 8.16 -7.94 -20.43
CA VAL A 324 8.22 -7.21 -19.16
C VAL A 324 8.95 -5.88 -19.33
N PHE A 325 10.14 -5.92 -19.92
CA PHE A 325 11.05 -4.79 -20.12
C PHE A 325 10.85 -4.17 -21.50
N ARG A 326 9.63 -3.72 -21.76
CA ARG A 326 9.23 -3.13 -23.05
C ARG A 326 9.97 -1.82 -23.30
N SER A 327 10.37 -1.57 -24.54
CA SER A 327 10.73 -0.22 -24.97
C SER A 327 9.53 0.70 -24.76
N GLY A 328 9.76 1.89 -24.22
CA GLY A 328 8.70 2.84 -23.90
C GLY A 328 7.81 3.21 -25.08
N ARG A 329 6.73 3.93 -24.78
CA ARG A 329 5.83 4.46 -25.81
C ARG A 329 6.68 5.28 -26.77
N HIS A 330 6.77 4.89 -28.04
CA HIS A 330 7.49 5.66 -29.05
C HIS A 330 7.04 7.12 -28.97
N ARG A 331 7.90 8.01 -28.46
CA ARG A 331 7.74 9.44 -28.72
C ARG A 331 7.92 9.58 -30.23
N PRO A 332 6.96 10.16 -30.97
CA PRO A 332 7.19 10.49 -32.36
C PRO A 332 8.49 11.28 -32.43
N LYS A 333 9.45 10.84 -33.25
CA LYS A 333 10.68 11.60 -33.49
C LYS A 333 10.28 12.95 -34.09
N GLY A 334 10.42 14.02 -33.30
CA GLY A 334 10.44 15.41 -33.75
C GLY A 334 9.07 16.02 -34.08
N ARG A 335 8.79 17.16 -33.44
CA ARG A 335 8.60 18.43 -34.16
C ARG A 335 9.29 19.54 -33.39
#